data_AF-A0A7J2KE56-F1
#
_entry.id   AF-A0A7J2KE56-F1
#
_cell.length_a   1.000
_cell.length_b   1.000
_cell.length_c   1.000
_cell.angle_alpha   90.00
_cell.angle_beta   90.00
_cell.angle_gamma   90.00
#
_symmetry.space_group_name_H-M   'P 1'
#
loop_
_entity.id
_entity.type
_entity.pdbx_description
1 polymer ?
#
loop_
_entity_poly.entity_id
_entity_poly.type
_entity_poly.pdbx_seq_one_letter_code
_entity_poly.pdbx_strand_id
1 'polypeptide(L)'
;MACLDEKINLFELILDEINEKVDFLIHKRVIEELEKISKTKSVKRKKANLALCFLNKNMKRLKLIENYELNNDVDHLLLEIAKKGNYIIATADMKLAKKCKENKIKVLFLRKAKRRIQFY
;
A
#
# COMPACT_ATOMS: atom_id res chain seq x y z
N MET A 1 -3.46 1.42 -6.25
CA MET A 1 -3.88 1.97 -7.57
C MET A 1 -2.76 1.97 -8.61
N ALA A 2 -1.54 2.43 -8.30
CA ALA A 2 -0.46 2.52 -9.29
C ALA A 2 -0.14 1.21 -10.03
N CYS A 3 -0.05 0.06 -9.34
CA CYS A 3 0.19 -1.22 -10.02
C CYS A 3 -0.92 -1.59 -11.01
N LEU A 4 -2.17 -1.21 -10.72
CA LEU A 4 -3.30 -1.47 -11.62
C LEU A 4 -3.23 -0.62 -12.89
N ASP A 5 -2.79 0.63 -12.77
CA ASP A 5 -2.56 1.51 -13.92
C ASP A 5 -1.51 0.91 -14.87
N GLU A 6 -0.46 0.28 -14.32
CA GLU A 6 0.65 -0.32 -15.06
C GLU A 6 0.44 -1.80 -15.43
N LYS A 7 -0.75 -2.35 -15.14
CA LYS A 7 -1.10 -3.78 -15.28
C LYS A 7 -0.04 -4.71 -14.66
N ILE A 8 0.45 -4.33 -13.49
CA ILE A 8 1.44 -5.07 -12.70
C ILE A 8 0.70 -5.89 -11.63
N ASN A 9 1.02 -7.18 -11.54
CA ASN A 9 0.61 -7.98 -10.40
C ASN A 9 1.48 -7.63 -9.19
N LEU A 10 0.90 -6.90 -8.23
CA LEU A 10 1.62 -6.38 -7.06
C LEU A 10 2.26 -7.50 -6.22
N PHE A 11 1.54 -8.60 -6.01
CA PHE A 11 2.02 -9.67 -5.13
C PHE A 11 3.21 -10.39 -5.75
N GLU A 12 3.10 -10.80 -7.01
CA GLU A 12 4.21 -11.47 -7.71
C GLU A 12 5.41 -10.54 -7.81
N LEU A 13 5.21 -9.26 -8.14
CA LEU A 13 6.31 -8.30 -8.18
C LEU A 13 7.07 -8.22 -6.84
N ILE A 14 6.35 -8.23 -5.71
CA ILE A 14 6.98 -8.21 -4.38
C ILE A 14 7.67 -9.53 -4.05
N LEU A 15 7.05 -10.66 -4.37
CA LEU A 15 7.63 -11.99 -4.13
C LEU A 15 8.88 -12.25 -4.97
N ASP A 16 8.92 -11.75 -6.20
CA ASP A 16 10.09 -11.87 -7.09
C ASP A 16 11.32 -11.09 -6.58
N GLU A 17 11.09 -10.02 -5.81
CA GLU A 17 12.17 -9.20 -5.23
C GLU A 17 12.59 -9.70 -3.84
N ILE A 18 11.69 -10.32 -3.09
CA ILE A 18 11.93 -10.75 -1.71
C ILE A 18 12.10 -12.27 -1.68
N ASN A 19 13.35 -12.72 -1.49
CA ASN A 19 13.72 -14.13 -1.35
C ASN A 19 13.33 -14.77 0.00
N GLU A 20 12.33 -14.21 0.67
CA GLU A 20 11.86 -14.62 2.00
C GLU A 20 10.33 -14.70 2.03
N LYS A 21 9.78 -15.34 3.07
CA LYS A 21 8.33 -15.40 3.25
C LYS A 21 7.75 -14.00 3.50
N VAL A 22 6.84 -13.56 2.66
CA VAL A 22 6.16 -12.26 2.77
C VAL A 22 4.73 -12.43 3.29
N ASP A 23 4.42 -11.78 4.40
CA ASP A 23 3.05 -11.58 4.86
C ASP A 23 2.54 -10.21 4.37
N PHE A 24 1.52 -10.22 3.51
CA PHE A 24 0.91 -8.98 3.03
C PHE A 24 -0.12 -8.47 4.01
N LEU A 25 0.03 -7.21 4.40
CA LEU A 25 -0.83 -6.55 5.38
C LEU A 25 -1.56 -5.37 4.72
N ILE A 26 -2.81 -5.15 5.09
CA ILE A 26 -3.54 -3.94 4.72
C ILE A 26 -4.26 -3.39 5.95
N HIS A 27 -4.15 -2.08 6.16
CA HIS A 27 -4.88 -1.43 7.25
C HIS A 27 -6.30 -1.07 6.81
N LYS A 28 -7.29 -1.26 7.69
CA LYS A 28 -8.70 -0.93 7.43
C LYS A 28 -8.90 0.49 6.91
N ARG A 29 -8.17 1.46 7.48
CA ARG A 29 -8.20 2.88 7.06
C ARG A 29 -7.82 3.11 5.60
N VAL A 30 -6.94 2.29 5.02
CA VAL A 30 -6.60 2.35 3.58
C VAL A 30 -7.80 1.89 2.74
N ILE A 31 -8.51 0.85 3.19
CA ILE A 31 -9.73 0.37 2.53
C ILE A 31 -10.83 1.45 2.61
N GLU A 32 -11.04 2.04 3.79
CA GLU A 32 -12.00 3.13 3.98
C GLU A 32 -11.70 4.34 3.09
N GLU A 33 -10.42 4.69 2.90
CA GLU A 33 -10.03 5.77 1.98
C GLU A 33 -10.35 5.41 0.51
N LEU A 34 -10.07 4.18 0.09
CA LEU A 34 -10.45 3.70 -1.24
C LEU A 34 -11.97 3.71 -1.44
N GLU A 35 -12.74 3.31 -0.43
CA GLU A 35 -14.21 3.39 -0.47
C GLU A 35 -14.73 4.82 -0.53
N LYS A 36 -14.11 5.77 0.19
CA LYS A 36 -14.43 7.19 0.07
C LYS A 36 -14.17 7.66 -1.35
N ILE A 37 -12.99 7.38 -1.91
CA ILE A 37 -12.62 7.77 -3.27
C ILE A 37 -13.58 7.15 -4.31
N SER A 38 -13.99 5.90 -4.12
CA SER A 38 -14.87 5.17 -5.05
C SER A 38 -16.31 5.72 -5.10
N LYS A 39 -16.71 6.48 -4.09
CA LYS A 39 -18.00 7.17 -3.99
C LYS A 39 -17.95 8.61 -4.55
N THR A 40 -16.77 9.19 -4.77
CA THR A 40 -16.63 10.55 -5.31
C THR A 40 -16.91 10.64 -6.82
N LYS A 41 -17.35 11.82 -7.30
CA LYS A 41 -17.43 12.15 -8.73
C LYS A 41 -16.05 12.61 -9.27
N SER A 42 -15.02 11.78 -9.14
CA SER A 42 -13.66 12.09 -9.58
C SER A 42 -13.12 11.10 -10.62
N VAL A 43 -12.10 11.50 -11.37
CA VAL A 43 -11.36 10.60 -12.28
C VAL A 43 -10.75 9.39 -11.56
N LYS A 44 -10.49 9.52 -10.24
CA LYS A 44 -9.96 8.43 -9.41
C LYS A 44 -11.01 7.39 -9.04
N ARG A 45 -12.30 7.67 -9.19
CA ARG A 45 -13.42 6.78 -8.82
C ARG A 45 -13.28 5.39 -9.43
N LYS A 46 -13.09 5.30 -10.75
CA LYS A 46 -12.94 4.02 -11.47
C LYS A 46 -11.73 3.23 -10.98
N LYS A 47 -10.62 3.91 -10.70
CA LYS A 47 -9.39 3.30 -10.18
C LYS A 47 -9.56 2.76 -8.77
N ALA A 48 -10.27 3.49 -7.91
CA ALA A 48 -10.58 3.04 -6.56
C ALA A 48 -11.51 1.82 -6.55
N ASN A 49 -12.54 1.80 -7.40
CA ASN A 49 -13.41 0.63 -7.58
C ASN A 49 -12.61 -0.61 -8.04
N LEU A 50 -11.71 -0.43 -9.01
CA LEU A 50 -10.85 -1.52 -9.47
C LEU A 50 -9.91 -2.01 -8.36
N ALA A 51 -9.36 -1.09 -7.55
CA ALA A 51 -8.54 -1.43 -6.40
C ALA A 51 -9.29 -2.23 -5.34
N LEU A 52 -10.52 -1.81 -4.98
CA LEU A 52 -11.37 -2.56 -4.06
C LEU A 52 -11.71 -3.96 -4.60
N CYS A 53 -12.04 -4.07 -5.89
CA CYS A 53 -12.28 -5.37 -6.54
C CYS A 53 -11.03 -6.28 -6.49
N PHE A 54 -9.85 -5.71 -6.74
CA PHE A 54 -8.57 -6.43 -6.63
C PHE A 54 -8.33 -6.92 -5.20
N LEU A 55 -8.54 -6.06 -4.20
CA LEU A 55 -8.38 -6.43 -2.78
C LEU A 55 -9.34 -7.55 -2.40
N ASN A 56 -10.63 -7.44 -2.74
CA ASN A 56 -11.64 -8.46 -2.45
C ASN A 56 -11.28 -9.82 -3.06
N LYS A 57 -10.83 -9.85 -4.32
CA LYS A 57 -10.39 -11.09 -4.99
C LYS A 57 -9.16 -11.72 -4.33
N ASN A 58 -8.32 -10.92 -3.68
CA ASN A 58 -7.06 -11.37 -3.09
C ASN A 58 -7.09 -11.36 -1.55
N MET A 59 -8.27 -11.28 -0.94
CA MET A 59 -8.36 -11.09 0.51
C MET A 59 -7.73 -12.25 1.31
N LYS A 60 -7.72 -13.47 0.76
CA LYS A 60 -7.03 -14.63 1.35
C LYS A 60 -5.50 -14.47 1.42
N ARG A 61 -4.91 -13.60 0.60
CA ARG A 61 -3.47 -13.28 0.61
C ARG A 61 -3.14 -12.11 1.54
N LEU A 62 -4.14 -11.46 2.12
CA LEU A 62 -4.01 -10.24 2.92
C LEU A 62 -4.42 -10.49 4.36
N LYS A 63 -3.63 -9.99 5.31
CA LYS A 63 -4.00 -9.87 6.71
C LYS A 63 -4.52 -8.44 6.97
N LEU A 64 -5.75 -8.33 7.46
CA LEU A 64 -6.35 -7.04 7.81
C LEU A 64 -5.84 -6.58 9.19
N ILE A 65 -5.38 -5.34 9.26
CA ILE A 65 -5.04 -4.65 10.51
C ILE A 65 -6.14 -3.63 10.82
N GLU A 66 -6.71 -3.72 12.01
CA GLU A 66 -7.79 -2.82 12.47
C GLU A 66 -7.38 -1.97 13.69
N ASN A 67 -6.42 -2.45 14.49
CA ASN A 67 -6.16 -1.94 15.84
C ASN A 67 -5.16 -0.78 15.87
N TYR A 68 -5.56 0.40 15.40
CA TYR A 68 -4.88 1.66 15.71
C TYR A 68 -5.90 2.80 15.65
N GLU A 69 -6.47 3.15 16.81
CA GLU A 69 -7.20 4.41 16.96
C GLU A 69 -6.20 5.55 16.97
N LEU A 70 -5.86 6.03 15.78
CA LEU A 70 -5.23 7.33 15.62
C LEU A 70 -6.20 8.20 14.83
N ASN A 71 -6.55 9.35 15.41
CA ASN A 71 -7.27 10.44 14.73
C ASN A 71 -6.41 11.14 13.66
N ASN A 72 -5.41 10.43 13.13
CA ASN A 72 -4.40 10.98 12.25
C ASN A 72 -4.68 10.60 10.79
N ASP A 73 -4.09 11.39 9.90
CA ASP A 73 -3.97 11.12 8.47
C ASP A 73 -3.45 9.70 8.20
N VAL A 74 -3.91 9.07 7.11
CA VAL A 74 -3.62 7.65 6.80
C VAL A 74 -2.11 7.43 6.63
N ASP A 75 -1.39 8.38 6.02
CA ASP A 75 0.08 8.30 5.91
C ASP A 75 0.75 8.23 7.29
N HIS A 76 0.34 9.10 8.22
CA HIS A 76 0.92 9.14 9.56
C HIS A 76 0.63 7.85 10.33
N LEU A 77 -0.60 7.35 10.22
CA LEU A 77 -0.99 6.06 10.78
C LEU A 77 -0.09 4.94 10.26
N LEU A 78 0.12 4.85 8.94
CA LEU A 78 0.97 3.82 8.34
C LEU A 78 2.43 3.90 8.83
N LEU A 79 2.97 5.12 8.98
CA LEU A 79 4.33 5.31 9.51
C LEU A 79 4.46 4.81 10.95
N GLU A 80 3.49 5.13 11.81
CA GLU A 80 3.47 4.67 13.22
C GLU A 80 3.38 3.14 13.31
N ILE A 81 2.48 2.53 12.55
CA ILE A 81 2.30 1.08 12.49
C ILE A 81 3.59 0.41 12.03
N ALA A 82 4.18 0.90 10.95
CA ALA A 82 5.39 0.33 10.39
C ALA A 82 6.57 0.45 11.34
N LYS A 83 6.71 1.59 12.03
CA LYS A 83 7.76 1.80 13.01
C LYS A 83 7.62 0.88 14.23
N LYS A 84 6.41 0.76 14.79
CA LYS A 84 6.16 -0.08 15.99
C LYS A 84 6.26 -1.57 15.70
N GLY A 85 5.77 -2.01 14.54
CA GLY A 85 5.77 -3.42 14.14
C GLY A 85 6.97 -3.86 13.33
N ASN A 86 7.94 -2.97 13.09
CA ASN A 86 9.09 -3.21 12.20
C ASN A 86 8.67 -3.71 10.80
N TYR A 87 7.58 -3.14 10.26
CA TYR A 87 7.06 -3.50 8.94
C TYR A 87 7.70 -2.69 7.82
N ILE A 88 7.59 -3.22 6.60
CA ILE A 88 8.00 -2.54 5.37
C ILE A 88 6.76 -1.90 4.74
N ILE A 89 6.85 -0.62 4.38
CA ILE A 89 5.77 0.07 3.66
C ILE A 89 5.95 -0.13 2.15
N ALA A 90 4.92 -0.61 1.45
CA ALA A 90 4.90 -0.63 -0.01
C ALA A 90 4.12 0.57 -0.55
N THR A 91 4.78 1.48 -1.28
CA THR A 91 4.12 2.68 -1.82
C THR A 91 4.64 3.10 -3.19
N ALA A 92 3.80 3.81 -3.94
CA ALA A 92 4.17 4.50 -5.17
C ALA A 92 4.19 6.03 -5.00
N ASP A 93 3.95 6.52 -3.78
CA ASP A 93 3.97 7.94 -3.43
C ASP A 93 5.38 8.35 -2.96
N MET A 94 5.99 9.30 -3.67
CA MET A 94 7.34 9.78 -3.36
C MET A 94 7.40 10.51 -2.02
N LYS A 95 6.35 11.24 -1.63
CA LYS A 95 6.29 11.95 -0.35
C LYS A 95 6.25 10.94 0.81
N LEU A 96 5.40 9.92 0.72
CA LEU A 96 5.35 8.86 1.73
C LEU A 96 6.68 8.08 1.80
N ALA A 97 7.28 7.75 0.66
CA ALA A 97 8.58 7.09 0.63
C ALA A 97 9.70 7.93 1.27
N LYS A 98 9.70 9.25 1.04
CA LYS A 98 10.64 10.17 1.69
C LYS A 98 10.43 10.20 3.21
N LYS A 99 9.18 10.31 3.67
CA LYS A 99 8.83 10.26 5.10
C LYS A 99 9.29 8.93 5.74
N CYS A 100 9.12 7.80 5.05
CA CYS A 100 9.60 6.49 5.54
C CYS A 100 11.12 6.53 5.80
N LYS A 101 11.90 7.02 4.82
CA LYS A 101 13.36 7.15 4.95
C LYS A 101 13.76 8.04 6.11
N GLU A 102 13.14 9.21 6.24
CA GLU A 102 13.39 10.16 7.33
C GLU A 102 13.12 9.52 8.71
N ASN A 103 12.16 8.62 8.78
CA ASN A 103 11.78 7.90 10.01
C ASN A 103 12.48 6.53 10.18
N LYS A 104 13.47 6.20 9.35
CA LYS A 104 14.19 4.91 9.34
C LYS A 104 13.25 3.69 9.18
N ILE A 105 12.18 3.85 8.43
CA ILE A 105 11.23 2.79 8.08
C ILE A 105 11.61 2.26 6.70
N LYS A 106 11.76 0.95 6.59
CA LYS A 106 12.02 0.24 5.32
C LYS A 106 10.87 0.48 4.34
N VAL A 107 11.17 0.74 3.07
CA VAL A 107 10.15 1.02 2.06
C VAL A 107 10.41 0.30 0.75
N LEU A 108 9.38 -0.37 0.23
CA LEU A 108 9.29 -0.92 -1.12
C LEU A 108 8.64 0.12 -2.02
N PHE A 109 9.44 0.77 -2.87
CA PHE A 109 8.95 1.83 -3.73
C PHE A 109 8.73 1.36 -5.17
N LEU A 110 7.51 1.54 -5.69
CA LEU A 110 7.22 1.26 -7.10
C LEU A 110 7.80 2.33 -8.01
N ARG A 111 8.86 1.99 -8.75
CA ARG A 111 9.43 2.81 -9.83
C ARG A 111 8.60 2.62 -11.11
N LYS A 112 7.47 3.32 -11.21
CA LYS A 112 6.48 3.22 -12.31
C LYS A 112 7.12 3.11 -13.70
N ALA A 113 8.00 4.05 -14.07
CA ALA A 113 8.67 4.08 -15.38
C ALA A 113 9.51 2.83 -15.69
N LYS A 114 10.02 2.14 -14.66
CA LYS A 114 10.82 0.92 -14.79
C LYS A 114 10.04 -0.34 -14.48
N ARG A 115 8.75 -0.20 -14.11
CA ARG A 115 7.85 -1.30 -13.70
C ARG A 115 8.48 -2.27 -12.70
N ARG A 116 9.33 -1.74 -11.81
CA ARG A 116 10.05 -2.50 -10.78
C ARG A 116 9.83 -1.90 -9.41
N ILE A 117 9.96 -2.72 -8.38
CA ILE A 117 10.12 -2.21 -7.02
C ILE A 117 11.59 -1.93 -6.74
N GLN A 118 11.82 -1.04 -5.79
CA GLN A 118 13.14 -0.76 -5.27
C GLN A 118 13.03 -0.67 -3.76
N PHE A 119 13.86 -1.45 -3.08
CA PHE A 119 13.98 -1.41 -1.63
C PHE A 119 14.82 -0.21 -1.20
N TYR A 120 14.39 0.48 -0.16
CA TYR A 120 15.14 1.52 0.52
C TYR A 120 15.10 1.38 2.03
#